data_AF-A0A4P7NXJ5-F1
#
_entry.id   AF-A0A4P7NXJ5-F1
#
_cell.length_a   1.000
_cell.length_b   1.000
_cell.length_c   1.000
_cell.angle_alpha   90.00
_cell.angle_beta   90.00
_cell.angle_gamma   90.00
#
_symmetry.space_group_name_H-M   'P 1'
#
loop_
_entity.id
_entity.type
_entity.pdbx_description
1 polymer ?
#
loop_
_entity_poly.entity_id
_entity_poly.type
_entity_poly.pdbx_seq_one_letter_code
_entity_poly.pdbx_strand_id
1 'polypeptide(L)'
;MPFWFEKHEMRRFRRVDIPVKIYITPNEAIKDQQIFAYGIDYFPPTKIKKIKKAKREMHHWVGLIQEQKDILAPFFDDFETYIEFFKEWVQALSEGQSPRASKKDWLTFHAYAKGVQKIQSLATSAPKTFQYFERLNQKLITHFEHMAKCAEQSTSSHFVLPKMLPEHFAIDDMKKRFESPSAQKVPLIQSLYHLYLYMSYTFDAYGELLQDICSDQSPSSWPEAEVNLSAGGVSIKLDKRYKPNMRCKITLYFTGSKRLFKFQSTLIRAFSVPEFEAECNAFNFDFPNSQDQHLIQMEIEQFEIRNSMSVQLS
;
A
#
# COMPACT_ATOMS: atom_id res chain seq x y z
N MET A 1 -8.42 45.47 12.69
CA MET A 1 -9.56 44.61 12.26
C MET A 1 -9.01 43.22 12.05
N PRO A 2 -9.40 42.21 12.85
CA PRO A 2 -8.96 40.84 12.61
C PRO A 2 -9.61 40.33 11.32
N PHE A 3 -8.85 39.59 10.53
CA PHE A 3 -9.33 39.09 9.25
C PHE A 3 -10.38 38.00 9.46
N TRP A 4 -11.35 37.87 8.55
CA TRP A 4 -12.47 36.92 8.66
C TRP A 4 -12.07 35.44 8.80
N PHE A 5 -10.82 35.09 8.48
CA PHE A 5 -10.27 33.74 8.62
C PHE A 5 -9.67 33.44 10.01
N GLU A 6 -9.58 34.41 10.92
CA GLU A 6 -9.04 34.24 12.28
C GLU A 6 -10.08 33.71 13.29
N LYS A 7 -11.35 33.54 12.88
CA LYS A 7 -12.36 32.88 13.70
C LYS A 7 -12.24 31.35 13.58
N HIS A 8 -11.94 30.72 14.71
CA HIS A 8 -11.46 29.34 14.88
C HIS A 8 -12.27 28.17 14.28
N GLU A 9 -13.38 28.38 13.57
CA GLU A 9 -14.12 27.30 12.89
C GLU A 9 -14.82 27.73 11.58
N MET A 10 -14.53 28.90 11.01
CA MET A 10 -15.15 29.31 9.75
C MET A 10 -14.43 28.73 8.54
N ARG A 11 -14.53 27.41 8.34
CA ARG A 11 -14.16 26.81 7.05
C ARG A 11 -15.18 27.25 6.00
N ARG A 12 -14.69 27.67 4.81
CA ARG A 12 -15.54 28.08 3.67
C ARG A 12 -16.60 27.03 3.31
N PHE A 13 -16.26 25.75 3.44
CA PHE A 13 -17.16 24.63 3.21
C PHE A 13 -17.17 23.71 4.43
N ARG A 14 -18.36 23.27 4.83
CA ARG A 14 -18.54 22.22 5.83
C ARG A 14 -17.92 20.93 5.31
N ARG A 15 -17.35 20.15 6.23
CA ARG A 15 -16.76 18.83 5.97
C ARG A 15 -17.53 17.77 6.73
N VAL A 16 -17.76 16.63 6.10
CA VAL A 16 -18.47 15.49 6.67
C VAL A 16 -17.68 14.23 6.33
N ASP A 17 -17.53 13.35 7.32
CA ASP A 17 -16.97 12.02 7.09
C ASP A 17 -18.06 11.14 6.48
N ILE A 18 -17.82 10.66 5.26
CA ILE A 18 -18.81 9.95 4.45
C ILE A 18 -18.15 8.73 3.79
N PRO A 19 -18.79 7.55 3.83
CA PRO A 19 -18.31 6.39 3.08
C PRO A 19 -18.61 6.58 1.59
N VAL A 20 -17.56 6.53 0.77
CA VAL A 20 -17.67 6.61 -0.70
C VAL A 20 -16.71 5.62 -1.34
N LYS A 21 -17.06 5.16 -2.54
CA LYS A 21 -16.07 4.50 -3.41
C LYS A 21 -15.26 5.57 -4.12
N ILE A 22 -13.95 5.55 -3.98
CA ILE A 22 -13.07 6.61 -4.48
C ILE A 22 -11.92 6.01 -5.26
N TYR A 23 -11.62 6.61 -6.41
CA TYR A 23 -10.47 6.29 -7.22
C TYR A 23 -9.70 7.58 -7.55
N ILE A 24 -8.40 7.57 -7.30
CA ILE A 24 -7.52 8.73 -7.44
C ILE A 24 -6.39 8.36 -8.40
N THR A 25 -6.25 9.10 -9.49
CA THR A 25 -5.22 8.85 -10.50
C THR A 25 -4.47 10.13 -10.80
N PRO A 26 -3.13 10.15 -10.73
CA PRO A 26 -2.38 11.31 -11.19
C PRO A 26 -2.66 11.64 -12.67
N ASN A 27 -2.68 12.93 -13.00
CA ASN A 27 -3.09 13.40 -14.33
C ASN A 27 -2.12 13.01 -15.44
N GLU A 28 -0.83 12.98 -15.11
CA GLU A 28 0.26 12.69 -16.02
C GLU A 28 1.21 11.69 -15.35
N ALA A 29 1.74 10.77 -16.15
CA ALA A 29 2.88 9.96 -15.76
C ALA A 29 4.16 10.81 -15.72
N ILE A 30 5.19 10.29 -15.05
CA ILE A 30 6.52 10.91 -15.07
C ILE A 30 7.08 10.83 -16.50
N LYS A 31 7.54 11.97 -17.03
CA LYS A 31 8.16 12.06 -18.37
C LYS A 31 9.61 11.56 -18.34
N ASP A 32 10.09 11.16 -19.51
CA ASP A 32 11.48 10.76 -19.76
C ASP A 32 11.99 9.60 -18.87
N GLN A 33 11.09 8.70 -18.49
CA GLN A 33 11.40 7.48 -17.72
C GLN A 33 11.50 6.24 -18.60
N GLN A 34 12.05 5.16 -18.06
CA GLN A 34 12.20 3.87 -18.75
C GLN A 34 10.90 3.06 -18.71
N ILE A 35 10.17 3.18 -17.60
CA ILE A 35 8.89 2.51 -17.35
C ILE A 35 7.86 3.57 -16.96
N PHE A 36 6.62 3.38 -17.41
CA PHE A 36 5.48 4.17 -17.00
C PHE A 36 5.32 4.16 -15.48
N ALA A 37 5.26 5.33 -14.86
CA ALA A 37 5.04 5.47 -13.42
C ALA A 37 4.39 6.81 -13.06
N TYR A 38 3.69 6.83 -11.92
CA TYR A 38 3.01 8.03 -11.43
C TYR A 38 3.80 8.81 -10.37
N GLY A 39 4.87 8.25 -9.80
CA GLY A 39 5.66 8.93 -8.77
C GLY A 39 4.96 9.04 -7.42
N ILE A 40 4.04 8.13 -7.11
CA ILE A 40 3.41 8.02 -5.78
C ILE A 40 4.42 7.38 -4.81
N ASP A 41 4.45 7.86 -3.57
CA ASP A 41 5.25 7.30 -2.49
C ASP A 41 4.47 6.16 -1.80
N TYR A 42 4.85 4.93 -2.11
CA TYR A 42 4.29 3.70 -1.53
C TYR A 42 4.99 3.28 -0.22
N PHE A 43 6.05 3.98 0.18
CA PHE A 43 6.74 3.77 1.45
C PHE A 43 6.75 5.05 2.29
N PRO A 44 5.57 5.60 2.62
CA PRO A 44 5.49 6.80 3.43
C PRO A 44 5.96 6.53 4.88
N PRO A 45 6.13 7.59 5.71
CA PRO A 45 6.65 7.44 7.06
C PRO A 45 5.92 6.42 7.94
N THR A 46 4.59 6.29 7.83
CA THR A 46 3.85 5.27 8.57
C THR A 46 4.20 3.85 8.13
N LYS A 47 4.27 3.57 6.82
CA LYS A 47 4.65 2.26 6.30
C LYS A 47 6.10 1.91 6.66
N ILE A 48 7.01 2.87 6.52
CA ILE A 48 8.42 2.70 6.94
C ILE A 48 8.50 2.39 8.44
N LYS A 49 7.68 3.03 9.28
CA LYS A 49 7.62 2.74 10.71
C LYS A 49 7.13 1.31 10.98
N LYS A 50 6.09 0.83 10.27
CA LYS A 50 5.58 -0.56 10.36
C LYS A 50 6.68 -1.56 9.97
N ILE A 51 7.35 -1.32 8.85
CA ILE A 51 8.46 -2.14 8.34
C ILE A 51 9.61 -2.19 9.34
N LYS A 52 10.09 -1.04 9.82
CA LYS A 52 11.19 -0.96 10.80
C LYS A 52 10.83 -1.64 12.11
N LYS A 53 9.58 -1.51 12.58
CA LYS A 53 9.10 -2.21 13.77
C LYS A 53 9.16 -3.73 13.55
N ALA A 54 8.56 -4.25 12.47
CA ALA A 54 8.58 -5.67 12.16
C ALA A 54 10.01 -6.23 12.07
N LYS A 55 10.90 -5.54 11.35
CA LYS A 55 12.33 -5.89 11.26
C LYS A 55 13.01 -5.93 12.62
N ARG A 56 12.82 -4.91 13.46
CA ARG A 56 13.41 -4.86 14.81
C ARG A 56 12.90 -5.99 15.70
N GLU A 57 11.59 -6.24 15.71
CA GLU A 57 11.00 -7.33 16.49
C GLU A 57 11.52 -8.69 15.98
N MET A 58 11.65 -8.88 14.67
CA MET A 58 12.27 -10.08 14.09
C MET A 58 13.65 -10.33 14.67
N HIS A 59 14.57 -9.36 14.60
CA HIS A 59 15.92 -9.53 15.17
C HIS A 59 15.91 -9.75 16.67
N HIS A 60 15.03 -9.05 17.40
CA HIS A 60 14.89 -9.25 18.84
C HIS A 60 14.58 -10.71 19.16
N TRP A 61 13.58 -11.29 18.48
CA TRP A 61 13.18 -12.68 18.69
C TRP A 61 14.20 -13.69 18.19
N VAL A 62 14.88 -13.42 17.06
CA VAL A 62 16.00 -14.25 16.58
C VAL A 62 17.13 -14.27 17.62
N GLY A 63 17.37 -13.14 18.29
CA GLY A 63 18.33 -13.02 19.38
C GLY A 63 18.06 -13.95 20.56
N LEU A 64 16.78 -14.24 20.82
CA LEU A 64 16.27 -15.06 21.93
C LEU A 64 16.17 -16.56 21.60
N ILE A 65 16.46 -16.98 20.36
CA ILE A 65 16.51 -18.40 20.00
C ILE A 65 17.71 -19.03 20.73
N GLN A 66 17.44 -20.01 21.60
CA GLN A 66 18.49 -20.70 22.37
C GLN A 66 19.07 -21.90 21.61
N GLU A 67 18.24 -22.65 20.89
CA GLU A 67 18.66 -23.84 20.14
C GLU A 67 18.81 -23.52 18.66
N GLN A 68 19.90 -23.98 18.04
CA GLN A 68 20.14 -23.88 16.59
C GLN A 68 20.19 -22.46 16.04
N LYS A 69 20.41 -21.43 16.88
CA LYS A 69 20.49 -20.03 16.45
C LYS A 69 21.50 -19.83 15.32
N ASP A 70 22.70 -20.40 15.45
CA ASP A 70 23.77 -20.27 14.44
C ASP A 70 23.40 -20.91 13.10
N ILE A 71 22.50 -21.90 13.14
CA ILE A 71 21.96 -22.54 11.94
C ILE A 71 20.84 -21.70 11.34
N LEU A 72 19.94 -21.16 12.18
CA LEU A 72 18.71 -20.51 11.74
C LEU A 72 18.87 -19.03 11.37
N ALA A 73 19.71 -18.29 12.10
CA ALA A 73 19.92 -16.85 11.90
C ALA A 73 20.34 -16.49 10.46
N PRO A 74 21.25 -17.22 9.80
CA PRO A 74 21.63 -16.92 8.41
C PRO A 74 20.45 -16.92 7.43
N PHE A 75 19.42 -17.72 7.67
CA PHE A 75 18.22 -17.72 6.82
C PHE A 75 17.42 -16.43 7.00
N PHE A 76 17.26 -15.93 8.24
CA PHE A 76 16.60 -14.64 8.46
C PHE A 76 17.35 -13.50 7.77
N ASP A 77 18.69 -13.50 7.83
CA ASP A 77 19.53 -12.50 7.17
C ASP A 77 19.43 -12.58 5.64
N ASP A 78 19.41 -13.79 5.07
CA ASP A 78 19.19 -14.01 3.64
C ASP A 78 17.82 -13.44 3.22
N PHE A 79 16.74 -13.75 3.95
CA PHE A 79 15.41 -13.22 3.65
C PHE A 79 15.34 -11.70 3.76
N GLU A 80 15.93 -11.12 4.81
CA GLU A 80 15.99 -9.67 4.98
C GLU A 80 16.65 -8.98 3.78
N THR A 81 17.77 -9.53 3.31
CA THR A 81 18.51 -9.00 2.17
C THR A 81 17.63 -8.98 0.91
N TYR A 82 16.86 -10.04 0.68
CA TYR A 82 15.97 -10.15 -0.47
C TYR A 82 14.79 -9.19 -0.36
N ILE A 83 14.20 -9.05 0.84
CA ILE A 83 13.08 -8.13 1.07
C ILE A 83 13.52 -6.67 0.90
N GLU A 84 14.70 -6.30 1.40
CA GLU A 84 15.21 -4.93 1.24
C GLU A 84 15.50 -4.62 -0.23
N PHE A 85 16.13 -5.53 -0.96
CA PHE A 85 16.34 -5.36 -2.40
C PHE A 85 15.02 -5.26 -3.17
N PHE A 86 14.02 -6.07 -2.82
CA PHE A 86 12.69 -5.96 -3.43
C PHE A 86 12.08 -4.59 -3.16
N LYS A 87 12.12 -4.12 -1.91
CA LYS A 87 11.63 -2.79 -1.49
C LYS A 87 12.29 -1.68 -2.30
N GLU A 88 13.60 -1.69 -2.44
CA GLU A 88 14.36 -0.72 -3.24
C GLU A 88 13.86 -0.69 -4.68
N TRP A 89 13.58 -1.86 -5.27
CA TRP A 89 13.04 -1.92 -6.64
C TRP A 89 11.59 -1.50 -6.76
N VAL A 90 10.74 -1.72 -5.76
CA VAL A 90 9.38 -1.13 -5.75
C VAL A 90 9.46 0.40 -5.77
N GLN A 91 10.39 0.98 -5.00
CA GLN A 91 10.63 2.44 -5.00
C GLN A 91 11.16 2.92 -6.35
N ALA A 92 12.15 2.23 -6.91
CA ALA A 92 12.71 2.58 -8.21
C ALA A 92 11.65 2.49 -9.33
N LEU A 93 10.80 1.46 -9.31
CA LEU A 93 9.69 1.29 -10.25
C LEU A 93 8.62 2.37 -10.09
N SER A 94 8.30 2.81 -8.86
CA SER A 94 7.33 3.89 -8.64
C SER A 94 7.82 5.24 -9.19
N GLU A 95 9.12 5.36 -9.43
CA GLU A 95 9.78 6.50 -10.08
C GLU A 95 10.03 6.29 -11.58
N GLY A 96 9.67 5.13 -12.14
CA GLY A 96 9.79 4.81 -13.57
C GLY A 96 11.15 4.25 -13.99
N GLN A 97 11.99 3.84 -13.03
CA GLN A 97 13.27 3.20 -13.32
C GLN A 97 13.08 1.71 -13.63
N SER A 98 13.90 1.18 -14.54
CA SER A 98 13.91 -0.25 -14.87
C SER A 98 15.16 -0.93 -14.35
N PRO A 99 15.07 -2.13 -13.73
CA PRO A 99 16.24 -2.94 -13.42
C PRO A 99 17.03 -3.37 -14.66
N ARG A 100 16.46 -3.21 -15.86
CA ARG A 100 17.13 -3.46 -17.15
C ARG A 100 18.13 -2.38 -17.54
N ALA A 101 18.11 -1.22 -16.88
CA ALA A 101 19.08 -0.15 -17.12
C ALA A 101 20.53 -0.59 -16.87
N SER A 102 20.70 -1.55 -15.96
CA SER A 102 21.99 -2.03 -15.49
C SER A 102 22.04 -3.55 -15.58
N LYS A 103 23.02 -4.07 -16.32
CA LYS A 103 23.22 -5.53 -16.44
C LYS A 103 23.44 -6.17 -15.06
N LYS A 104 24.14 -5.48 -14.15
CA LYS A 104 24.38 -5.97 -12.80
C LYS A 104 23.07 -6.15 -12.05
N ASP A 105 22.23 -5.13 -12.06
CA ASP A 105 20.98 -5.15 -11.30
C ASP A 105 20.00 -6.16 -11.88
N TRP A 106 19.95 -6.27 -13.20
CA TRP A 106 19.15 -7.29 -13.88
C TRP A 106 19.58 -8.72 -13.52
N LEU A 107 20.88 -8.98 -13.47
CA LEU A 107 21.40 -10.29 -13.05
C LEU A 107 21.11 -10.58 -11.59
N THR A 108 21.26 -9.59 -10.69
CA THR A 108 20.90 -9.73 -9.28
C THR A 108 19.42 -10.02 -9.12
N PHE A 109 18.57 -9.33 -9.88
CA PHE A 109 17.13 -9.51 -9.85
C PHE A 109 16.72 -10.94 -10.18
N HIS A 110 17.26 -11.51 -11.27
CA HIS A 110 17.01 -12.91 -11.62
C HIS A 110 17.67 -13.91 -10.66
N ALA A 111 18.79 -13.55 -10.02
CA ALA A 111 19.37 -14.39 -8.97
C ALA A 111 18.43 -14.47 -7.76
N TYR A 112 17.84 -13.34 -7.34
CA TYR A 112 16.90 -13.29 -6.22
C TYR A 112 15.53 -13.88 -6.57
N ALA A 113 15.11 -13.84 -7.83
CA ALA A 113 13.93 -14.57 -8.30
C ALA A 113 14.03 -16.09 -8.13
N LYS A 114 15.25 -16.65 -7.94
CA LYS A 114 15.41 -18.05 -7.54
C LYS A 114 15.12 -18.29 -6.05
N GLY A 115 14.96 -17.25 -5.25
CA GLY A 115 14.72 -17.34 -3.81
C GLY A 115 15.94 -17.79 -3.00
N VAL A 116 15.71 -18.03 -1.71
CA VAL A 116 16.74 -18.46 -0.75
C VAL A 116 16.99 -19.97 -0.91
N GLN A 117 17.93 -20.34 -1.78
CA GLN A 117 18.18 -21.74 -2.14
C GLN A 117 18.71 -22.60 -0.98
N LYS A 118 19.45 -22.00 -0.05
CA LYS A 118 20.08 -22.71 1.06
C LYS A 118 19.08 -23.36 2.02
N ILE A 119 17.80 -22.93 2.04
CA ILE A 119 16.79 -23.45 2.97
C ILE A 119 16.62 -24.98 2.86
N GLN A 120 16.94 -25.58 1.71
CA GLN A 120 16.89 -27.03 1.51
C GLN A 120 17.71 -27.82 2.52
N SER A 121 18.79 -27.24 3.08
CA SER A 121 19.59 -27.90 4.12
C SER A 121 18.82 -28.13 5.43
N LEU A 122 17.70 -27.41 5.65
CA LEU A 122 16.83 -27.59 6.81
C LEU A 122 15.82 -28.73 6.65
N ALA A 123 15.62 -29.25 5.44
CA ALA A 123 14.57 -30.23 5.16
C ALA A 123 14.73 -31.50 6.02
N THR A 124 15.97 -31.93 6.24
CA THR A 124 16.29 -33.12 7.04
C THR A 124 16.48 -32.80 8.53
N SER A 125 17.13 -31.69 8.86
CA SER A 125 17.51 -31.34 10.24
C SER A 125 16.39 -30.66 11.04
N ALA A 126 15.52 -29.91 10.38
CA ALA A 126 14.43 -29.15 11.00
C ALA A 126 13.20 -29.06 10.07
N PRO A 127 12.51 -30.19 9.77
CA PRO A 127 11.49 -30.27 8.72
C PRO A 127 10.30 -29.31 8.91
N LYS A 128 9.87 -29.06 10.15
CA LYS A 128 8.80 -28.09 10.43
C LYS A 128 9.26 -26.66 10.15
N THR A 129 10.47 -26.31 10.56
CA THR A 129 11.08 -24.99 10.32
C THR A 129 11.29 -24.75 8.83
N PHE A 130 11.76 -25.78 8.12
CA PHE A 130 11.87 -25.79 6.67
C PHE A 130 10.53 -25.43 5.99
N GLN A 131 9.41 -26.06 6.38
CA GLN A 131 8.10 -25.76 5.79
C GLN A 131 7.69 -24.29 5.95
N TYR A 132 8.04 -23.64 7.06
CA TYR A 132 7.74 -22.21 7.23
C TYR A 132 8.57 -21.35 6.26
N PHE A 133 9.89 -21.59 6.20
CA PHE A 133 10.77 -20.87 5.29
C PHE A 133 10.46 -21.14 3.83
N GLU A 134 10.09 -22.36 3.46
CA GLU A 134 9.69 -22.72 2.10
C GLU A 134 8.47 -21.90 1.66
N ARG A 135 7.45 -21.78 2.51
CA ARG A 135 6.24 -20.99 2.19
C ARG A 135 6.53 -19.50 2.08
N LEU A 136 7.40 -18.96 2.95
CA LEU A 136 7.89 -17.59 2.84
C LEU A 136 8.65 -17.40 1.52
N ASN A 137 9.53 -18.33 1.17
CA ASN A 137 10.33 -18.32 -0.05
C ASN A 137 9.45 -18.37 -1.29
N GLN A 138 8.39 -19.19 -1.30
CA GLN A 138 7.45 -19.26 -2.41
C GLN A 138 6.74 -17.93 -2.65
N LYS A 139 6.28 -17.26 -1.57
CA LYS A 139 5.68 -15.92 -1.67
C LYS A 139 6.70 -14.92 -2.25
N LEU A 140 7.93 -14.93 -1.73
CA LEU A 140 9.05 -14.10 -2.20
C LEU A 140 9.34 -14.29 -3.69
N ILE A 141 9.59 -15.54 -4.13
CA ILE A 141 9.86 -15.90 -5.53
C ILE A 141 8.74 -15.40 -6.45
N THR A 142 7.48 -15.67 -6.08
CA THR A 142 6.32 -15.26 -6.89
C THR A 142 6.28 -13.76 -7.13
N HIS A 143 6.59 -12.95 -6.11
CA HIS A 143 6.61 -11.49 -6.24
C HIS A 143 7.79 -11.00 -7.09
N PHE A 144 8.98 -11.58 -6.90
CA PHE A 144 10.14 -11.27 -7.74
C PHE A 144 9.88 -11.61 -9.21
N GLU A 145 9.40 -12.82 -9.50
CA GLU A 145 9.08 -13.21 -10.88
C GLU A 145 8.01 -12.32 -11.52
N HIS A 146 7.00 -11.92 -10.74
CA HIS A 146 5.98 -11.00 -11.21
C HIS A 146 6.56 -9.63 -11.56
N MET A 147 7.38 -9.06 -10.67
CA MET A 147 8.04 -7.78 -10.91
C MET A 147 9.03 -7.82 -12.08
N ALA A 148 9.78 -8.91 -12.25
CA ALA A 148 10.64 -9.11 -13.43
C ALA A 148 9.82 -9.01 -14.72
N LYS A 149 8.68 -9.73 -14.79
CA LYS A 149 7.80 -9.72 -15.96
C LYS A 149 7.20 -8.34 -16.22
N CYS A 150 6.79 -7.62 -15.18
CA CYS A 150 6.38 -6.21 -15.30
C CYS A 150 7.50 -5.38 -15.95
N ALA A 151 8.72 -5.47 -15.45
CA ALA A 151 9.86 -4.70 -15.95
C ALA A 151 10.32 -5.11 -17.36
N GLU A 152 10.18 -6.37 -17.73
CA GLU A 152 10.50 -6.89 -19.07
C GLU A 152 9.54 -6.37 -20.14
N GLN A 153 8.25 -6.33 -19.81
CA GLN A 153 7.18 -6.08 -20.78
C GLN A 153 6.72 -4.62 -20.81
N SER A 154 6.99 -3.86 -19.74
CA SER A 154 6.62 -2.44 -19.66
C SER A 154 7.57 -1.53 -20.44
N THR A 155 7.03 -0.39 -20.84
CA THR A 155 7.73 0.69 -21.55
C THR A 155 7.45 2.02 -20.86
N SER A 156 8.08 3.10 -21.31
CA SER A 156 7.86 4.46 -20.81
C SER A 156 6.41 4.94 -20.96
N SER A 157 5.70 4.46 -21.98
CA SER A 157 4.32 4.87 -22.28
C SER A 157 3.26 3.90 -21.77
N HIS A 158 3.62 2.66 -21.46
CA HIS A 158 2.66 1.61 -21.13
C HIS A 158 3.24 0.64 -20.11
N PHE A 159 2.54 0.48 -19.00
CA PHE A 159 2.84 -0.53 -18.00
C PHE A 159 2.08 -1.82 -18.32
N VAL A 160 2.79 -2.94 -18.46
CA VAL A 160 2.20 -4.25 -18.72
C VAL A 160 2.09 -5.01 -17.41
N LEU A 161 0.86 -5.42 -17.11
CA LEU A 161 0.53 -6.25 -15.96
C LEU A 161 0.47 -7.72 -16.39
N PRO A 162 1.36 -8.59 -15.89
CA PRO A 162 1.25 -10.03 -16.06
C PRO A 162 -0.01 -10.59 -15.39
N LYS A 163 -0.14 -11.92 -15.36
CA LYS A 163 -1.19 -12.58 -14.57
C LYS A 163 -1.14 -12.07 -13.12
N MET A 164 -2.30 -11.67 -12.60
CA MET A 164 -2.45 -11.19 -11.23
C MET A 164 -1.81 -12.14 -10.22
N LEU A 165 -1.13 -11.54 -9.22
CA LEU A 165 -0.61 -12.28 -8.08
C LEU A 165 -1.73 -13.04 -7.37
N PRO A 166 -1.46 -14.23 -6.81
CA PRO A 166 -2.41 -14.92 -5.96
C PRO A 166 -2.86 -14.02 -4.81
N GLU A 167 -4.18 -13.92 -4.59
CA GLU A 167 -4.74 -13.16 -3.45
C GLU A 167 -4.37 -13.78 -2.11
N HIS A 168 -4.08 -15.09 -2.09
CA HIS A 168 -3.83 -15.86 -0.89
C HIS A 168 -2.66 -16.83 -1.07
N PHE A 169 -1.69 -16.78 -0.15
CA PHE A 169 -0.59 -17.74 -0.07
C PHE A 169 -0.74 -18.63 1.16
N ALA A 170 -0.20 -19.85 1.10
CA ALA A 170 -0.25 -20.80 2.21
C ALA A 170 0.42 -20.30 3.51
N ILE A 171 1.27 -19.28 3.43
CA ILE A 171 1.87 -18.62 4.60
C ILE A 171 0.87 -17.67 5.30
N ASP A 172 -0.10 -17.11 4.57
CA ASP A 172 -1.09 -16.18 5.11
C ASP A 172 -2.04 -16.90 6.09
N ASP A 173 -2.37 -18.17 5.82
CA ASP A 173 -3.10 -19.02 6.78
C ASP A 173 -2.34 -19.25 8.09
N MET A 174 -1.00 -19.18 8.04
CA MET A 174 -0.16 -19.42 9.21
C MET A 174 -0.11 -18.21 10.13
N LYS A 175 -0.43 -17.01 9.64
CA LYS A 175 -0.51 -15.79 10.45
C LYS A 175 -1.39 -16.00 11.69
N LYS A 176 -2.59 -16.57 11.51
CA LYS A 176 -3.52 -16.88 12.61
C LYS A 176 -2.91 -17.82 13.65
N ARG A 177 -2.06 -18.75 13.21
CA ARG A 177 -1.36 -19.69 14.12
C ARG A 177 -0.28 -18.96 14.92
N PHE A 178 0.45 -18.05 14.29
CA PHE A 178 1.50 -17.26 14.93
C PHE A 178 0.97 -16.27 15.97
N GLU A 179 -0.26 -15.78 15.77
CA GLU A 179 -0.95 -14.87 16.70
C GLU A 179 -1.52 -15.57 17.94
N SER A 180 -1.57 -16.91 17.95
CA SER A 180 -2.14 -17.68 19.07
C SER A 180 -1.38 -17.45 20.38
N PRO A 181 -2.05 -17.44 21.55
CA PRO A 181 -1.39 -17.17 22.84
C PRO A 181 -0.25 -18.13 23.18
N SER A 182 -0.31 -19.38 22.70
CA SER A 182 0.76 -20.36 22.87
C SER A 182 1.98 -20.06 22.00
N ALA A 183 1.78 -19.50 20.80
CA ALA A 183 2.83 -19.11 19.87
C ALA A 183 3.57 -17.83 20.31
N GLN A 184 2.94 -16.95 21.09
CA GLN A 184 3.53 -15.70 21.58
C GLN A 184 4.76 -15.90 22.48
N LYS A 185 4.91 -17.08 23.08
CA LYS A 185 6.03 -17.41 23.97
C LYS A 185 7.19 -18.12 23.27
N VAL A 186 7.05 -18.47 21.99
CA VAL A 186 8.05 -19.29 21.27
C VAL A 186 8.90 -18.37 20.38
N PRO A 187 10.20 -18.15 20.70
CA PRO A 187 11.03 -17.18 19.97
C PRO A 187 11.14 -17.42 18.47
N LEU A 188 11.28 -18.68 18.04
CA LEU A 188 11.34 -19.02 16.61
C LEU A 188 10.04 -18.65 15.89
N ILE A 189 8.89 -18.90 16.50
CA ILE A 189 7.60 -18.59 15.89
C ILE A 189 7.40 -17.08 15.80
N GLN A 190 7.77 -16.32 16.83
CA GLN A 190 7.72 -14.86 16.79
C GLN A 190 8.70 -14.28 15.76
N SER A 191 9.89 -14.87 15.61
CA SER A 191 10.84 -14.48 14.56
C SER A 191 10.23 -14.66 13.16
N LEU A 192 9.61 -15.82 12.90
CA LEU A 192 8.93 -16.11 11.64
C LEU A 192 7.72 -15.20 11.40
N TYR A 193 6.95 -14.90 12.45
CA TYR A 193 5.82 -13.98 12.38
C TYR A 193 6.26 -12.57 11.97
N HIS A 194 7.30 -12.05 12.60
CA HIS A 194 7.79 -10.71 12.30
C HIS A 194 8.51 -10.65 10.95
N LEU A 195 9.18 -11.72 10.52
CA LEU A 195 9.67 -11.85 9.14
C LEU A 195 8.51 -11.83 8.13
N TYR A 196 7.44 -12.57 8.41
CA TYR A 196 6.22 -12.56 7.59
C TYR A 196 5.60 -11.15 7.50
N LEU A 197 5.48 -10.43 8.62
CA LEU A 197 4.96 -9.06 8.63
C LEU A 197 5.85 -8.11 7.83
N TYR A 198 7.17 -8.22 8.00
CA TYR A 198 8.14 -7.40 7.26
C TYR A 198 7.98 -7.60 5.74
N MET A 199 7.94 -8.85 5.31
CA MET A 199 7.71 -9.22 3.91
C MET A 199 6.35 -8.72 3.40
N SER A 200 5.28 -8.95 4.17
CA SER A 200 3.92 -8.57 3.77
C SER A 200 3.76 -7.07 3.63
N TYR A 201 4.23 -6.27 4.60
CA TYR A 201 4.18 -4.80 4.48
C TYR A 201 4.93 -4.27 3.26
N THR A 202 6.01 -4.94 2.87
CA THR A 202 6.77 -4.58 1.66
C THR A 202 6.01 -4.95 0.39
N PHE A 203 5.37 -6.12 0.36
CA PHE A 203 4.59 -6.58 -0.79
C PHE A 203 3.25 -5.86 -0.93
N ASP A 204 2.62 -5.44 0.16
CA ASP A 204 1.42 -4.60 0.12
C ASP A 204 1.70 -3.30 -0.64
N ALA A 205 2.87 -2.68 -0.41
CA ALA A 205 3.27 -1.46 -1.11
C ALA A 205 3.41 -1.70 -2.63
N TYR A 206 3.91 -2.87 -3.03
CA TYR A 206 3.93 -3.27 -4.43
C TYR A 206 2.53 -3.53 -4.99
N GLY A 207 1.64 -4.16 -4.21
CA GLY A 207 0.24 -4.35 -4.58
C GLY A 207 -0.49 -3.02 -4.84
N GLU A 208 -0.31 -2.04 -3.95
CA GLU A 208 -0.82 -0.68 -4.10
C GLU A 208 -0.32 0.00 -5.38
N LEU A 209 0.97 -0.18 -5.70
CA LEU A 209 1.56 0.30 -6.96
C LEU A 209 0.87 -0.31 -8.16
N LEU A 210 0.70 -1.64 -8.18
CA LEU A 210 0.04 -2.33 -9.29
C LEU A 210 -1.41 -1.88 -9.45
N GLN A 211 -2.13 -1.72 -8.34
CA GLN A 211 -3.52 -1.28 -8.35
C GLN A 211 -3.67 0.13 -8.94
N ASP A 212 -2.81 1.07 -8.57
CA ASP A 212 -2.86 2.43 -9.11
C ASP A 212 -2.56 2.48 -10.60
N ILE A 213 -1.59 1.69 -11.05
CA ILE A 213 -1.15 1.68 -12.46
C ILE A 213 -2.16 0.96 -13.36
N CYS A 214 -2.86 -0.05 -12.85
CA CYS A 214 -3.65 -0.97 -13.69
C CYS A 214 -5.17 -0.86 -13.53
N SER A 215 -5.69 -0.04 -12.62
CA SER A 215 -7.13 0.01 -12.34
C SER A 215 -7.93 0.78 -13.41
N ASP A 216 -8.34 0.05 -14.45
CA ASP A 216 -9.51 0.36 -15.28
C ASP A 216 -10.76 -0.41 -14.79
N GLN A 217 -10.94 -0.46 -13.47
CA GLN A 217 -12.03 -1.21 -12.84
C GLN A 217 -13.34 -0.40 -12.82
N SER A 218 -14.47 -1.10 -12.97
CA SER A 218 -15.81 -0.51 -12.80
C SER A 218 -15.95 0.16 -11.41
N PRO A 219 -16.58 1.34 -11.30
CA PRO A 219 -16.82 2.00 -10.00
C PRO A 219 -17.48 1.11 -8.94
N SER A 220 -18.24 0.11 -9.38
CA SER A 220 -18.91 -0.85 -8.49
C SER A 220 -17.94 -1.79 -7.76
N SER A 221 -16.73 -2.06 -8.26
CA SER A 221 -15.77 -2.96 -7.63
C SER A 221 -14.78 -2.25 -6.71
N TRP A 222 -14.72 -0.92 -6.72
CA TRP A 222 -13.81 -0.17 -5.86
C TRP A 222 -14.13 -0.39 -4.37
N PRO A 223 -13.12 -0.43 -3.50
CA PRO A 223 -13.35 -0.48 -2.07
C PRO A 223 -14.04 0.81 -1.61
N GLU A 224 -14.93 0.67 -0.63
CA GLU A 224 -15.52 1.81 0.05
C GLU A 224 -14.50 2.34 1.07
N ALA A 225 -14.32 3.65 1.10
CA ALA A 225 -13.44 4.31 2.05
C ALA A 225 -14.19 5.44 2.74
N GLU A 226 -13.95 5.59 4.04
CA GLU A 226 -14.41 6.77 4.77
C GLU A 226 -13.53 7.96 4.38
N VAL A 227 -14.15 8.98 3.79
CA VAL A 227 -13.47 10.19 3.35
C VAL A 227 -14.05 11.40 4.07
N ASN A 228 -13.19 12.36 4.39
CA ASN A 228 -13.63 13.67 4.86
C ASN A 228 -13.89 14.55 3.64
N LEU A 229 -15.16 14.68 3.26
CA LEU A 229 -15.61 15.34 2.04
C LEU A 229 -16.17 16.73 2.33
N SER A 230 -15.93 17.68 1.41
CA SER A 230 -16.59 18.98 1.36
C SER A 230 -16.93 19.35 -0.07
N ALA A 231 -17.74 20.40 -0.23
CA ALA A 231 -18.00 21.02 -1.53
C ALA A 231 -16.73 21.64 -2.19
N GLY A 232 -15.57 21.66 -1.51
CA GLY A 232 -14.31 22.21 -2.01
C GLY A 232 -13.20 21.18 -2.27
N GLY A 233 -13.37 19.95 -1.81
CA GLY A 233 -12.28 18.97 -1.79
C GLY A 233 -12.56 17.77 -0.90
N VAL A 234 -11.63 16.82 -0.91
CA VAL A 234 -11.70 15.56 -0.17
C VAL A 234 -10.37 15.28 0.51
N SER A 235 -10.42 14.70 1.71
CA SER A 235 -9.24 14.06 2.29
C SER A 235 -9.52 12.61 2.66
N ILE A 236 -8.53 11.77 2.43
CA ILE A 236 -8.60 10.32 2.61
C ILE A 236 -7.33 9.82 3.31
N LYS A 237 -7.49 8.80 4.15
CA LYS A 237 -6.39 8.09 4.80
C LYS A 237 -6.01 6.89 3.94
N LEU A 238 -4.76 6.80 3.50
CA LEU A 238 -4.24 5.74 2.64
C LEU A 238 -2.90 5.22 3.17
N ASP A 239 -2.49 4.01 2.75
CA ASP A 239 -1.17 3.45 3.07
C ASP A 239 -0.04 3.98 2.13
N LYS A 240 -0.33 5.05 1.37
CA LYS A 240 0.55 5.70 0.41
C LYS A 240 0.39 7.22 0.44
N ARG A 241 1.36 7.93 -0.14
CA ARG A 241 1.41 9.39 -0.15
C ARG A 241 1.62 9.95 -1.55
N TYR A 242 0.80 10.92 -1.94
CA TYR A 242 0.97 11.64 -3.19
C TYR A 242 1.99 12.78 -3.03
N LYS A 243 2.66 13.18 -4.11
CA LYS A 243 3.62 14.29 -4.07
C LYS A 243 2.91 15.65 -3.90
N PRO A 244 3.48 16.60 -3.15
CA PRO A 244 2.91 17.95 -3.04
C PRO A 244 2.64 18.58 -4.41
N ASN A 245 1.50 19.28 -4.54
CA ASN A 245 1.05 19.93 -5.77
C ASN A 245 0.82 18.99 -6.97
N MET A 246 0.80 17.67 -6.76
CA MET A 246 0.44 16.72 -7.80
C MET A 246 -1.01 16.93 -8.20
N ARG A 247 -1.24 17.04 -9.51
CA ARG A 247 -2.59 17.11 -10.08
C ARG A 247 -3.12 15.70 -10.29
N CYS A 248 -4.33 15.45 -9.81
CA CYS A 248 -4.99 14.15 -9.88
C CYS A 248 -6.42 14.28 -10.41
N LYS A 249 -6.91 13.22 -11.04
CA LYS A 249 -8.32 12.98 -11.28
C LYS A 249 -8.87 12.20 -10.09
N ILE A 250 -9.90 12.73 -9.44
CA ILE A 250 -10.62 12.03 -8.39
C ILE A 250 -11.99 11.64 -8.91
N THR A 251 -12.29 10.35 -8.83
CA THR A 251 -13.62 9.82 -9.14
C THR A 251 -14.27 9.34 -7.86
N LEU A 252 -15.44 9.90 -7.53
CA LEU A 252 -16.26 9.51 -6.39
C LEU A 252 -17.51 8.79 -6.88
N TYR A 253 -17.80 7.62 -6.32
CA TYR A 253 -19.04 6.90 -6.56
C TYR A 253 -19.80 6.75 -5.25
N PHE A 254 -21.01 7.33 -5.22
CA PHE A 254 -21.91 7.31 -4.07
C PHE A 254 -22.88 6.15 -4.23
N THR A 255 -22.67 5.08 -3.47
CA THR A 255 -23.46 3.84 -3.58
C THR A 255 -24.96 4.09 -3.38
N GLY A 256 -25.33 4.97 -2.43
CA GLY A 256 -26.73 5.25 -2.10
C GLY A 256 -27.52 5.96 -3.22
N SER A 257 -26.89 6.90 -3.93
CA SER A 257 -27.51 7.63 -5.04
C SER A 257 -27.16 7.05 -6.42
N LYS A 258 -26.24 6.08 -6.47
CA LYS A 258 -25.66 5.50 -7.70
C LYS A 258 -25.08 6.55 -8.63
N ARG A 259 -24.51 7.62 -8.07
CA ARG A 259 -23.94 8.74 -8.81
C ARG A 259 -22.43 8.68 -8.85
N LEU A 260 -21.88 9.01 -10.01
CA LEU A 260 -20.44 9.10 -10.27
C LEU A 260 -20.08 10.57 -10.49
N PHE A 261 -19.10 11.06 -9.74
CA PHE A 261 -18.55 12.40 -9.90
C PHE A 261 -17.08 12.33 -10.24
N LYS A 262 -16.62 13.19 -11.14
CA LYS A 262 -15.22 13.24 -11.59
C LYS A 262 -14.70 14.66 -11.45
N PHE A 263 -13.59 14.80 -10.74
CA PHE A 263 -12.98 16.10 -10.46
C PHE A 263 -11.54 16.11 -10.94
N GLN A 264 -11.12 17.22 -11.54
CA GLN A 264 -9.72 17.60 -11.50
C GLN A 264 -9.42 18.07 -10.07
N SER A 265 -8.21 17.80 -9.59
CA SER A 265 -7.84 18.12 -8.24
C SER A 265 -6.34 18.33 -8.10
N THR A 266 -5.96 19.04 -7.05
CA THR A 266 -4.56 19.23 -6.67
C THR A 266 -4.36 18.78 -5.23
N LEU A 267 -3.32 17.97 -4.97
CA LEU A 267 -2.93 17.64 -3.61
C LEU A 267 -2.37 18.89 -2.91
N ILE A 268 -3.04 19.30 -1.83
CA ILE A 268 -2.67 20.50 -1.06
C ILE A 268 -1.82 20.13 0.16
N ARG A 269 -2.11 18.98 0.77
CA ARG A 269 -1.42 18.57 2.00
C ARG A 269 -1.42 17.06 2.12
N ALA A 270 -0.30 16.52 2.58
CA ALA A 270 -0.24 15.16 3.08
C ALA A 270 0.49 15.10 4.43
N PHE A 271 0.02 14.25 5.34
CA PHE A 271 0.65 14.06 6.65
C PHE A 271 0.28 12.71 7.26
N SER A 272 1.18 12.18 8.09
CA SER A 272 0.96 10.92 8.79
C SER A 272 -0.07 11.10 9.90
N VAL A 273 -0.98 10.13 10.03
CA VAL A 273 -1.99 10.07 11.10
C VAL A 273 -1.72 8.82 11.95
N PRO A 274 -0.97 8.95 13.07
CA PRO A 274 -0.49 7.80 13.82
C PRO A 274 -1.59 6.88 14.35
N GLU A 275 -2.76 7.40 14.74
CA GLU A 275 -3.84 6.56 15.29
C GLU A 275 -4.39 5.56 14.27
N PHE A 276 -4.34 5.91 12.98
CA PHE A 276 -4.79 5.05 11.88
C PHE A 276 -3.64 4.32 11.19
N GLU A 277 -2.40 4.55 11.64
CA GLU A 277 -1.17 4.10 10.99
C GLU A 277 -1.14 4.34 9.47
N ALA A 278 -1.72 5.47 9.03
CA ALA A 278 -1.98 5.79 7.62
C ALA A 278 -1.55 7.23 7.29
N GLU A 279 -1.60 7.57 6.02
CA GLU A 279 -1.29 8.88 5.47
C GLU A 279 -2.57 9.60 5.05
N CYS A 280 -2.84 10.76 5.66
CA CYS A 280 -3.92 11.63 5.20
C CYS A 280 -3.43 12.38 3.96
N ASN A 281 -4.15 12.21 2.85
CA ASN A 281 -3.93 12.93 1.59
C ASN A 281 -5.14 13.83 1.36
N ALA A 282 -4.93 15.15 1.33
CA ALA A 282 -5.97 16.15 1.17
C ALA A 282 -5.87 16.86 -0.19
N PHE A 283 -6.95 16.78 -0.95
CA PHE A 283 -7.07 17.30 -2.30
C PHE A 283 -8.11 18.42 -2.36
N ASN A 284 -7.80 19.49 -3.07
CA ASN A 284 -8.80 20.47 -3.47
C ASN A 284 -9.34 20.09 -4.84
N PHE A 285 -10.65 20.23 -5.03
CA PHE A 285 -11.26 20.08 -6.34
C PHE A 285 -11.08 21.36 -7.16
N ASP A 286 -10.66 21.19 -8.39
CA ASP A 286 -10.57 22.23 -9.40
C ASP A 286 -11.93 22.25 -10.14
N PHE A 287 -12.87 23.05 -9.63
CA PHE A 287 -14.20 23.15 -10.22
C PHE A 287 -14.19 23.98 -11.49
N PRO A 288 -14.65 23.42 -12.62
CA PRO A 288 -14.83 24.19 -13.85
C PRO A 288 -16.08 25.09 -13.79
N ASN A 289 -17.10 24.72 -13.00
CA ASN A 289 -18.34 25.48 -12.83
C ASN A 289 -19.01 25.23 -11.46
N SER A 290 -20.00 26.06 -11.10
CA SER A 290 -20.72 26.01 -9.82
C SER A 290 -21.71 24.86 -9.67
N GLN A 291 -22.08 24.18 -10.77
CA GLN A 291 -23.07 23.10 -10.76
C GLN A 291 -22.50 21.84 -10.08
N ASP A 292 -21.27 21.46 -10.40
CA ASP A 292 -20.61 20.29 -9.82
C ASP A 292 -20.44 20.43 -8.30
N GLN A 293 -20.12 21.65 -7.85
CA GLN A 293 -20.02 22.00 -6.44
C GLN A 293 -21.37 21.86 -5.72
N HIS A 294 -22.46 22.33 -6.35
CA HIS A 294 -23.81 22.19 -5.80
C HIS A 294 -24.23 20.72 -5.69
N LEU A 295 -23.90 19.89 -6.69
CA LEU A 295 -24.26 18.47 -6.66
C LEU A 295 -23.56 17.70 -5.54
N ILE A 296 -22.26 17.94 -5.30
CA ILE A 296 -21.58 17.36 -4.12
C ILE A 296 -22.27 17.81 -2.83
N GLN A 297 -22.60 19.09 -2.73
CA GLN A 297 -23.24 19.62 -1.53
C GLN A 297 -24.58 18.93 -1.26
N MET A 298 -25.39 18.69 -2.31
CA MET A 298 -26.63 17.92 -2.17
C MET A 298 -26.40 16.48 -1.68
N GLU A 299 -25.36 15.79 -2.14
CA GLU A 299 -25.04 14.43 -1.65
C GLU A 299 -24.64 14.44 -0.17
N ILE A 300 -23.86 15.44 0.25
CA ILE A 300 -23.49 15.63 1.66
C ILE A 300 -24.76 15.86 2.50
N GLU A 301 -25.62 16.79 2.10
CA GLU A 301 -26.87 17.11 2.81
C GLU A 301 -27.79 15.88 2.90
N GLN A 302 -27.93 15.12 1.81
CA GLN A 302 -28.73 13.89 1.81
C GLN A 302 -28.17 12.84 2.77
N PHE A 303 -26.84 12.68 2.84
CA PHE A 303 -26.21 11.75 3.77
C PHE A 303 -26.45 12.17 5.22
N GLU A 304 -26.29 13.46 5.55
CA GLU A 304 -26.54 13.98 6.88
C GLU A 304 -28.01 13.79 7.33
N ILE A 305 -28.97 14.02 6.42
CA ILE A 305 -30.39 13.80 6.69
C ILE A 305 -30.66 12.32 6.99
N ARG A 306 -30.13 11.40 6.16
CA ARG A 306 -30.30 9.94 6.37
C ARG A 306 -29.71 9.48 7.71
N ASN A 307 -28.50 9.93 8.04
CA ASN A 307 -27.87 9.58 9.32
C ASN A 307 -28.66 10.12 10.51
N SER A 308 -29.16 11.36 10.42
CA SER A 308 -29.96 11.97 11.49
C SER A 308 -31.28 11.24 11.71
N MET A 309 -31.94 10.78 10.64
CA MET A 309 -33.16 9.98 10.74
C MET A 309 -32.91 8.56 11.27
N SER A 310 -31.75 7.95 10.98
CA SER A 310 -31.40 6.65 11.54
C SER A 310 -31.13 6.69 13.05
N VAL A 311 -30.61 7.80 13.57
CA VAL A 311 -30.34 7.99 15.01
C VAL A 311 -31.64 8.19 15.81
N GLN A 312 -32.72 8.66 15.19
CA GLN A 312 -34.01 8.84 15.86
C GLN A 312 -34.82 7.53 16.00
N LEU A 313 -34.37 6.43 15.39
CA LEU A 313 -35.08 5.14 15.36
C LEU A 313 -34.38 4.03 16.19
N SER A 314 -33.38 4.39 17.00
CA SER A 314 -32.64 3.51 17.92
C SER A 314 -32.84 3.93 19.38
#